data_AF-A0AAN6IL25-F1
#
_entry.id   AF-A0AAN6IL25-F1
#
_cell.length_a   1.000
_cell.length_b   1.000
_cell.length_c   1.000
_cell.angle_alpha   90.00
_cell.angle_beta   90.00
_cell.angle_gamma   90.00
#
_symmetry.space_group_name_H-M   'P 1'
#
loop_
_entity.id
_entity.type
_entity.pdbx_description
1 polymer ?
#
loop_
_entity_poly.entity_id
_entity_poly.type
_entity_poly.pdbx_seq_one_letter_code
_entity_poly.pdbx_strand_id
1 'polypeptide(L)'
;MPHALVLEKTEDRHRASLPAMRRSLAKDPATSSTDPEIEETKVPFLPARRHVQKSHILAACGQTAPIDWATGGLQACGILLPSLDPSTPQDQLHEIESNAGLCKIGEATYSEVFSAQWRYVPRTRYDKFNSKKGAKGERLMQVALKIIPFGNSSVKSGTGESQTTLRDLYQEIGATLALSRLSERERGKLQEARMQVKMPLKPKERELGANFVKAFRVCICQGPLPDPLLRAWDRWKSEYPDLCENTRPDYYPPSQLFAVFVLEMGGETLENALVSTWKEARSIIRQLALSMALAERNNRFEHRDLHWGNIMVTRYSSNLTFLYQLPPTGSRLKSTLISIPSYKVRCTIIDYTLSRLHIDNDANDATSKPSSYDPSNNVFYVALKDESLFQGEGDIQFDVYRQMRTCANNNWEGFHPHTNALWLTYVLQKILTTKSPAIRDELMAVAESKLGPAFENVSVDVKRAASQEVLRRWMREFAQCESSSQVLQCAMLDLYKS
;
A
#
# COMPACT_ATOMS: atom_id res chain seq x y z
N MET A 1 42.45 -9.61 18.81
CA MET A 1 43.88 -9.27 18.76
C MET A 1 44.44 -9.78 17.44
N PRO A 2 45.34 -9.02 16.80
CA PRO A 2 45.18 -8.66 15.40
C PRO A 2 46.41 -8.98 14.54
N HIS A 3 46.26 -8.91 13.22
CA HIS A 3 47.37 -8.57 12.34
C HIS A 3 47.14 -7.18 11.76
N ALA A 4 47.98 -6.27 12.23
CA ALA A 4 48.15 -4.91 11.77
C ALA A 4 48.99 -4.89 10.49
N LEU A 5 48.73 -3.92 9.62
CA LEU A 5 49.74 -3.31 8.77
C LEU A 5 49.46 -1.80 8.73
N VAL A 6 50.30 -1.10 9.49
CA VAL A 6 50.56 0.34 9.44
C VAL A 6 51.63 0.57 8.37
N LEU A 7 51.52 1.65 7.60
CA LEU A 7 52.59 2.43 6.94
C LEU A 7 51.87 3.53 6.13
N GLU A 8 52.29 4.78 5.98
CA GLU A 8 53.05 5.73 6.79
C GLU A 8 52.73 7.10 6.14
N LYS A 9 52.68 8.18 6.91
CA LYS A 9 52.47 9.54 6.39
C LYS A 9 53.73 10.04 5.70
N THR A 10 53.60 10.69 4.55
CA THR A 10 54.51 11.76 4.13
C THR A 10 53.70 12.90 3.52
N GLU A 11 53.76 14.06 4.17
CA GLU A 11 53.49 15.37 3.56
C GLU A 11 54.76 15.76 2.80
N ASP A 12 54.65 16.29 1.57
CA ASP A 12 55.19 17.62 1.32
C ASP A 12 54.69 18.27 0.02
N ARG A 13 54.81 19.59 0.05
CA ARG A 13 54.28 20.64 -0.82
C ARG A 13 54.77 20.58 -2.26
N HIS A 14 53.90 20.97 -3.21
CA HIS A 14 54.30 21.91 -4.27
C HIS A 14 53.11 22.74 -4.78
N ARG A 15 53.25 24.06 -4.57
CA ARG A 15 52.51 25.14 -5.23
C ARG A 15 52.86 25.15 -6.72
N ALA A 16 51.86 25.20 -7.59
CA ALA A 16 51.97 25.84 -8.89
C ALA A 16 50.65 26.57 -9.21
N SER A 17 50.79 27.85 -9.48
CA SER A 17 49.77 28.86 -9.73
C SER A 17 49.42 28.99 -11.22
N LEU A 18 48.23 29.57 -11.48
CA LEU A 18 47.74 30.29 -12.69
C LEU A 18 46.65 29.56 -13.50
N PRO A 19 45.76 30.29 -14.22
CA PRO A 19 45.07 31.53 -13.84
C PRO A 19 43.54 31.43 -14.02
N ALA A 20 42.81 32.29 -13.30
CA ALA A 20 41.36 32.43 -13.42
C ALA A 20 40.96 33.01 -14.79
N MET A 21 40.33 32.20 -15.63
CA MET A 21 39.71 32.66 -16.87
C MET A 21 38.19 32.71 -16.67
N ARG A 22 37.67 33.94 -16.50
CA ARG A 22 36.23 34.25 -16.58
C ARG A 22 35.70 33.78 -17.93
N ARG A 23 34.83 32.77 -17.95
CA ARG A 23 33.94 32.53 -19.09
C ARG A 23 32.56 33.09 -18.77
N SER A 24 32.21 34.11 -19.52
CA SER A 24 30.87 34.66 -19.69
C SER A 24 29.93 33.52 -20.10
N LEU A 25 28.86 33.32 -19.31
CA LEU A 25 27.72 32.49 -19.71
C LEU A 25 26.88 33.31 -20.68
N ALA A 26 27.12 33.14 -21.97
CA ALA A 26 26.15 33.49 -22.99
C ALA A 26 24.93 32.58 -22.83
N LYS A 27 23.73 33.19 -22.87
CA LYS A 27 22.45 32.50 -22.90
C LYS A 27 22.30 31.79 -24.24
N ASP A 28 22.27 30.47 -24.25
CA ASP A 28 21.75 29.70 -25.38
C ASP A 28 20.22 29.54 -25.28
N PRO A 29 19.50 29.60 -26.42
CA PRO A 29 18.06 29.72 -26.45
C PRO A 29 17.37 28.36 -26.28
N ALA A 30 16.33 28.36 -25.45
CA ALA A 30 15.24 27.40 -25.34
C ALA A 30 15.26 26.21 -26.32
N THR A 31 15.94 25.12 -25.94
CA THR A 31 15.58 23.77 -26.39
C THR A 31 14.54 23.22 -25.43
N SER A 32 13.29 23.12 -25.88
CA SER A 32 12.24 22.39 -25.19
C SER A 32 12.59 20.91 -25.13
N SER A 33 13.28 20.48 -24.07
CA SER A 33 13.41 19.07 -23.74
C SER A 33 12.11 18.63 -23.07
N THR A 34 11.16 18.18 -23.86
CA THR A 34 10.12 17.28 -23.33
C THR A 34 10.82 15.98 -22.96
N ASP A 35 11.17 15.83 -21.68
CA ASP A 35 11.66 14.56 -21.13
C ASP A 35 10.59 13.47 -21.40
N PRO A 36 10.92 12.37 -22.10
CA PRO A 36 9.97 11.29 -22.35
C PRO A 36 9.56 10.52 -21.08
N GLU A 37 10.09 10.87 -19.90
CA GLU A 37 9.98 10.07 -18.68
C GLU A 37 8.76 10.41 -17.77
N ILE A 38 7.93 11.41 -18.10
CA ILE A 38 6.76 11.82 -17.27
C ILE A 38 5.46 11.04 -17.63
N GLU A 39 5.46 10.19 -18.65
CA GLU A 39 4.22 9.59 -19.17
C GLU A 39 3.57 8.52 -18.26
N GLU A 40 4.32 7.70 -17.51
CA GLU A 40 3.75 6.59 -16.72
C GLU A 40 2.96 7.02 -15.47
N THR A 41 2.94 8.31 -15.10
CA THR A 41 2.25 8.78 -13.89
C THR A 41 0.88 9.41 -14.16
N LYS A 42 0.47 9.59 -15.42
CA LYS A 42 -0.86 10.13 -15.71
C LYS A 42 -1.94 9.11 -15.33
N VAL A 43 -2.84 9.51 -14.42
CA VAL A 43 -4.29 9.38 -14.63
C VAL A 43 -4.75 9.10 -16.05
N PRO A 44 -5.01 7.89 -16.55
CA PRO A 44 -6.01 7.84 -17.62
C PRO A 44 -7.27 8.53 -17.10
N PHE A 45 -7.95 9.34 -17.90
CA PHE A 45 -9.24 9.87 -17.51
C PHE A 45 -10.17 8.71 -17.06
N LEU A 46 -10.58 8.69 -15.78
CA LEU A 46 -11.37 7.62 -15.18
C LEU A 46 -12.76 8.16 -14.80
N PRO A 47 -13.71 8.18 -15.75
CA PRO A 47 -15.08 8.54 -15.43
C PRO A 47 -15.76 7.38 -14.71
N ALA A 48 -16.58 7.70 -13.72
CA ALA A 48 -17.52 6.80 -13.08
C ALA A 48 -18.53 6.35 -14.13
N ARG A 49 -18.86 5.06 -14.11
CA ARG A 49 -19.71 4.43 -15.12
C ARG A 49 -20.74 3.53 -14.44
N ARG A 50 -22.00 3.68 -14.83
CA ARG A 50 -23.06 2.75 -14.45
C ARG A 50 -22.91 1.41 -15.18
N HIS A 51 -22.55 1.48 -16.46
CA HIS A 51 -22.30 0.31 -17.31
C HIS A 51 -20.82 0.29 -17.71
N VAL A 52 -20.13 -0.79 -17.34
CA VAL A 52 -18.71 -1.00 -17.65
C VAL A 52 -18.58 -2.09 -18.70
N GLN A 53 -17.70 -1.85 -19.66
CA GLN A 53 -17.35 -2.77 -20.74
C GLN A 53 -15.86 -3.09 -20.62
N LYS A 54 -15.42 -4.20 -21.23
CA LYS A 54 -14.00 -4.61 -21.27
C LYS A 54 -13.08 -3.48 -21.79
N SER A 55 -13.52 -2.74 -22.80
CA SER A 55 -12.79 -1.60 -23.37
C SER A 55 -12.53 -0.48 -22.35
N HIS A 56 -13.45 -0.24 -21.41
CA HIS A 56 -13.25 0.75 -20.35
C HIS A 56 -12.17 0.30 -19.35
N ILE A 57 -12.15 -0.99 -19.00
CA ILE A 57 -11.13 -1.56 -18.11
C ILE A 57 -9.75 -1.53 -18.79
N LEU A 58 -9.68 -1.91 -20.07
CA LEU A 58 -8.47 -1.82 -20.87
C LEU A 58 -7.94 -0.37 -20.92
N ALA A 59 -8.81 0.60 -21.21
CA ALA A 59 -8.45 2.02 -21.24
C ALA A 59 -7.96 2.52 -19.86
N ALA A 60 -8.58 2.10 -18.76
CA ALA A 60 -8.14 2.41 -17.41
C ALA A 60 -6.72 1.88 -17.09
N CYS A 61 -6.30 0.82 -17.78
CA CYS A 61 -4.97 0.22 -17.67
C CYS A 61 -3.99 0.72 -18.76
N GLY A 62 -4.40 1.67 -19.61
CA GLY A 62 -3.59 2.13 -20.74
C GLY A 62 -3.39 1.08 -21.84
N GLN A 63 -4.33 0.14 -21.98
CA GLN A 63 -4.28 -0.96 -22.94
C GLN A 63 -5.38 -0.83 -23.99
N THR A 64 -5.11 -1.30 -25.20
CA THR A 64 -6.11 -1.48 -26.27
C THR A 64 -6.55 -2.94 -26.39
N ALA A 65 -5.72 -3.88 -25.93
CA ALA A 65 -5.99 -5.31 -25.88
C ALA A 65 -5.34 -5.94 -24.62
N PRO A 66 -5.86 -7.08 -24.13
CA PRO A 66 -5.20 -7.85 -23.08
C PRO A 66 -3.80 -8.31 -23.51
N ILE A 67 -2.89 -8.42 -22.55
CA ILE A 67 -1.62 -9.12 -22.73
C ILE A 67 -1.91 -10.61 -22.84
N ASP A 68 -1.54 -11.23 -23.95
CA ASP A 68 -1.60 -12.69 -24.09
C ASP A 68 -0.44 -13.32 -23.32
N TRP A 69 -0.75 -14.14 -22.31
CA TRP A 69 0.27 -14.81 -21.51
C TRP A 69 1.08 -15.84 -22.29
N ALA A 70 0.53 -16.40 -23.37
CA ALA A 70 1.28 -17.37 -24.20
C ALA A 70 2.47 -16.72 -24.92
N THR A 71 2.38 -15.43 -25.24
CA THR A 71 3.42 -14.70 -25.99
C THR A 71 4.19 -13.72 -25.12
N GLY A 72 3.53 -13.00 -24.22
CA GLY A 72 4.14 -11.97 -23.38
C GLY A 72 4.61 -12.45 -22.01
N GLY A 73 4.03 -13.53 -21.49
CA GLY A 73 4.29 -14.02 -20.13
C GLY A 73 4.08 -12.96 -19.04
N LEU A 74 4.69 -13.17 -17.87
CA LEU A 74 4.70 -12.19 -16.78
C LEU A 74 5.63 -10.99 -17.09
N GLN A 75 6.60 -11.18 -17.99
CA GLN A 75 7.56 -10.15 -18.39
C GLN A 75 6.89 -8.98 -19.09
N ALA A 76 5.83 -9.22 -19.87
CA ALA A 76 5.02 -8.15 -20.46
C ALA A 76 4.32 -7.27 -19.40
N CYS A 77 4.05 -7.83 -18.22
CA CYS A 77 3.58 -7.04 -17.08
C CYS A 77 4.71 -6.19 -16.49
N GLY A 78 5.99 -6.52 -16.67
CA GLY A 78 7.15 -5.85 -16.06
C GLY A 78 7.88 -6.70 -15.01
N ILE A 79 7.45 -7.97 -14.85
CA ILE A 79 7.97 -8.91 -13.87
C ILE A 79 9.27 -9.52 -14.36
N LEU A 80 10.24 -9.62 -13.46
CA LEU A 80 11.48 -10.31 -13.70
C LEU A 80 11.36 -11.75 -13.22
N LEU A 81 11.55 -12.67 -14.16
CA LEU A 81 11.68 -14.09 -13.87
C LEU A 81 13.17 -14.47 -13.93
N PRO A 82 13.61 -15.47 -13.14
CA PRO A 82 14.95 -16.00 -13.26
C PRO A 82 15.20 -16.55 -14.67
N SER A 83 16.45 -16.48 -15.14
CA SER A 83 16.87 -17.20 -16.33
C SER A 83 16.87 -18.69 -16.00
N LEU A 84 16.07 -19.47 -16.73
CA LEU A 84 16.00 -20.92 -16.56
C LEU A 84 16.75 -21.60 -17.71
N ASP A 85 17.60 -22.57 -17.38
CA ASP A 85 18.15 -23.50 -18.36
C ASP A 85 17.05 -24.48 -18.77
N PRO A 86 16.80 -24.72 -20.07
CA PRO A 86 15.81 -25.69 -20.52
C PRO A 86 16.03 -27.11 -19.99
N SER A 87 17.26 -27.44 -19.57
CA SER A 87 17.62 -28.72 -18.95
C SER A 87 17.39 -28.77 -17.44
N THR A 88 17.00 -27.66 -16.80
CA THR A 88 16.75 -27.62 -15.35
C THR A 88 15.61 -28.57 -14.98
N PRO A 89 15.85 -29.53 -14.05
CA PRO A 89 14.82 -30.43 -13.55
C PRO A 89 13.63 -29.68 -12.93
N GLN A 90 12.42 -30.19 -13.16
CA GLN A 90 11.19 -29.51 -12.75
C GLN A 90 11.05 -29.32 -11.24
N ASP A 91 11.61 -30.24 -10.46
CA ASP A 91 11.71 -30.19 -9.00
C ASP A 91 12.63 -29.07 -8.49
N GLN A 92 13.60 -28.62 -9.30
CA GLN A 92 14.51 -27.52 -8.96
C GLN A 92 13.98 -26.13 -9.36
N LEU A 93 13.05 -26.06 -10.32
CA LEU A 93 12.48 -24.79 -10.78
C LEU A 93 11.84 -24.00 -9.64
N HIS A 94 11.16 -24.70 -8.73
CA HIS A 94 10.51 -24.07 -7.59
C HIS A 94 11.52 -23.32 -6.72
N GLU A 95 12.65 -23.93 -6.39
CA GLU A 95 13.66 -23.31 -5.53
C GLU A 95 14.31 -22.09 -6.21
N ILE A 96 14.61 -22.19 -7.51
CA ILE A 96 15.18 -21.08 -8.30
C ILE A 96 14.23 -19.89 -8.34
N GLU A 97 12.94 -20.14 -8.60
CA GLU A 97 11.91 -19.09 -8.63
C GLU A 97 11.69 -18.47 -7.24
N SER A 98 11.70 -19.28 -6.19
CA SER A 98 11.63 -18.81 -4.79
C SER A 98 12.80 -17.86 -4.47
N ASN A 99 14.01 -18.29 -4.80
CA ASN A 99 15.24 -17.53 -4.56
C ASN A 99 15.30 -16.25 -5.41
N ALA A 100 14.64 -16.25 -6.57
CA ALA A 100 14.42 -15.06 -7.38
C ALA A 100 13.28 -14.16 -6.85
N GLY A 101 12.61 -14.56 -5.76
CA GLY A 101 11.56 -13.80 -5.10
C GLY A 101 10.15 -14.02 -5.66
N LEU A 102 9.91 -15.07 -6.45
CA LEU A 102 8.55 -15.45 -6.88
C LEU A 102 7.94 -16.45 -5.89
N CYS A 103 7.05 -15.95 -5.03
CA CYS A 103 6.35 -16.75 -4.03
C CYS A 103 4.88 -16.34 -3.97
N LYS A 104 3.95 -17.26 -3.74
CA LYS A 104 2.63 -16.89 -3.23
C LYS A 104 2.83 -16.24 -1.85
N ILE A 105 2.03 -15.24 -1.52
CA ILE A 105 2.10 -14.50 -0.24
C ILE A 105 0.73 -14.30 0.42
N GLY A 106 -0.35 -14.70 -0.26
CA GLY A 106 -1.69 -14.65 0.28
C GLY A 106 -2.73 -15.00 -0.78
N GLU A 107 -3.97 -15.05 -0.33
CA GLU A 107 -5.15 -15.24 -1.15
C GLU A 107 -6.33 -14.46 -0.56
N ALA A 108 -7.35 -14.25 -1.37
CA ALA A 108 -8.66 -13.77 -0.98
C ALA A 108 -9.71 -14.50 -1.82
N THR A 109 -11.00 -14.27 -1.54
CA THR A 109 -12.14 -14.96 -2.12
C THR A 109 -12.08 -15.14 -3.65
N TYR A 110 -11.56 -14.16 -4.37
CA TYR A 110 -11.41 -14.25 -5.82
C TYR A 110 -10.01 -13.89 -6.31
N SER A 111 -9.02 -13.71 -5.44
CA SER A 111 -7.69 -13.30 -5.88
C SER A 111 -6.57 -14.12 -5.29
N GLU A 112 -5.56 -14.37 -6.10
CA GLU A 112 -4.28 -14.91 -5.66
C GLU A 112 -3.29 -13.77 -5.52
N VAL A 113 -2.46 -13.79 -4.47
CA VAL A 113 -1.45 -12.76 -4.23
C VAL A 113 -0.06 -13.39 -4.23
N PHE A 114 0.79 -12.93 -5.13
CA PHE A 114 2.18 -13.35 -5.23
C PHE A 114 3.12 -12.20 -4.92
N SER A 115 4.34 -12.49 -4.50
CA SER A 115 5.44 -11.55 -4.54
C SER A 115 6.31 -11.86 -5.75
N ALA A 116 6.90 -10.85 -6.37
CA ALA A 116 7.82 -11.01 -7.48
C ALA A 116 8.85 -9.87 -7.55
N GLN A 117 9.92 -10.08 -8.32
CA GLN A 117 10.87 -9.02 -8.65
C GLN A 117 10.38 -8.17 -9.81
N TRP A 118 10.60 -6.87 -9.73
CA TRP A 118 10.15 -5.90 -10.72
C TRP A 118 11.28 -4.94 -11.11
N ARG A 119 11.41 -4.66 -12.41
CA ARG A 119 12.36 -3.67 -12.93
C ARG A 119 11.75 -2.27 -12.80
N TYR A 120 12.35 -1.42 -11.96
CA TYR A 120 11.89 -0.04 -11.80
C TYR A 120 13.04 0.95 -11.87
N VAL A 121 12.81 2.07 -12.57
CA VAL A 121 13.67 3.25 -12.49
C VAL A 121 13.14 4.14 -11.38
N PRO A 122 13.84 4.30 -10.23
CA PRO A 122 13.34 5.07 -9.10
C PRO A 122 13.20 6.54 -9.43
N ARG A 123 11.96 7.03 -9.45
CA ARG A 123 11.66 8.43 -9.80
C ARG A 123 11.71 9.35 -8.58
N THR A 124 11.38 8.83 -7.40
CA THR A 124 11.34 9.61 -6.15
C THR A 124 12.37 9.15 -5.11
N ARG A 125 12.65 9.98 -4.09
CA ARG A 125 13.44 9.57 -2.91
C ARG A 125 12.77 8.42 -2.15
N TYR A 126 11.44 8.37 -2.16
CA TYR A 126 10.68 7.28 -1.56
C TYR A 126 10.94 5.96 -2.30
N ASP A 127 10.90 5.98 -3.63
CA ASP A 127 11.20 4.78 -4.42
C ASP A 127 12.63 4.30 -4.21
N LYS A 128 13.58 5.22 -4.10
CA LYS A 128 14.98 4.90 -3.78
C LYS A 128 15.15 4.28 -2.39
N PHE A 129 14.23 4.55 -1.47
CA PHE A 129 14.26 3.97 -0.13
C PHE A 129 13.70 2.54 -0.12
N ASN A 130 12.73 2.25 -0.98
CA ASN A 130 12.07 0.94 -1.07
C ASN A 130 12.70 -0.01 -2.12
N SER A 131 13.75 0.42 -2.81
CA SER A 131 14.44 -0.38 -3.84
C SER A 131 15.88 -0.71 -3.45
N LYS A 132 16.37 -1.86 -3.91
CA LYS A 132 17.78 -2.29 -3.77
C LYS A 132 18.54 -1.99 -5.07
N LYS A 133 19.85 -1.72 -4.96
CA LYS A 133 20.72 -1.64 -6.15
C LYS A 133 20.91 -3.05 -6.72
N GLY A 134 20.55 -3.22 -7.98
CA GLY A 134 20.84 -4.42 -8.76
C GLY A 134 22.19 -4.32 -9.49
N ALA A 135 22.50 -5.36 -10.26
CA ALA A 135 23.66 -5.36 -11.14
C ALA A 135 23.53 -4.28 -12.23
N LYS A 136 24.65 -3.70 -12.68
CA LYS A 136 24.71 -2.68 -13.74
C LYS A 136 23.95 -1.35 -13.45
N GLY A 137 23.65 -1.05 -12.19
CA GLY A 137 23.03 0.21 -11.79
C GLY A 137 21.51 0.26 -11.87
N GLU A 138 20.87 -0.83 -12.31
CA GLU A 138 19.41 -1.01 -12.22
C GLU A 138 18.96 -1.03 -10.74
N ARG A 139 17.70 -0.68 -10.50
CA ARG A 139 17.10 -0.81 -9.17
C ARG A 139 16.00 -1.86 -9.23
N LEU A 140 16.15 -2.84 -8.37
CA LEU A 140 15.22 -3.94 -8.23
C LEU A 140 14.32 -3.67 -7.03
N MET A 141 13.04 -3.97 -7.17
CA MET A 141 12.12 -3.97 -6.05
C MET A 141 11.33 -5.26 -6.01
N GLN A 142 11.02 -5.70 -4.79
CA GLN A 142 9.99 -6.70 -4.57
C GLN A 142 8.63 -6.01 -4.65
N VAL A 143 7.71 -6.59 -5.42
CA VAL A 143 6.31 -6.13 -5.56
C VAL A 143 5.34 -7.24 -5.15
N ALA A 144 4.12 -6.84 -4.81
CA ALA A 144 2.98 -7.75 -4.68
C ALA A 144 2.18 -7.76 -6.00
N LEU A 145 1.76 -8.95 -6.43
CA LEU A 145 0.93 -9.22 -7.59
C LEU A 145 -0.42 -9.73 -7.11
N LYS A 146 -1.43 -8.85 -7.05
CA LYS A 146 -2.82 -9.29 -6.82
C LYS A 146 -3.43 -9.65 -8.18
N ILE A 147 -3.80 -10.92 -8.35
CA ILE A 147 -4.29 -11.48 -9.61
C ILE A 147 -5.76 -11.85 -9.44
N ILE A 148 -6.62 -11.20 -10.23
CA ILE A 148 -8.07 -11.31 -10.14
C ILE A 148 -8.62 -11.84 -11.49
N PRO A 149 -9.24 -13.04 -11.53
CA PRO A 149 -9.96 -13.53 -12.70
C PRO A 149 -11.25 -12.74 -12.89
N PHE A 150 -11.56 -12.38 -14.13
CA PHE A 150 -12.81 -11.71 -14.46
C PHE A 150 -13.29 -12.00 -15.90
N GLY A 151 -14.52 -11.61 -16.19
CA GLY A 151 -15.03 -11.56 -17.57
C GLY A 151 -15.44 -12.91 -18.16
N ASN A 152 -15.39 -14.00 -17.38
CA ASN A 152 -15.91 -15.31 -17.78
C ASN A 152 -16.95 -15.81 -16.77
N SER A 153 -18.23 -15.64 -17.09
CA SER A 153 -19.35 -16.03 -16.20
C SER A 153 -19.51 -17.54 -16.04
N SER A 154 -18.95 -18.33 -16.97
CA SER A 154 -19.04 -19.80 -16.95
C SER A 154 -17.94 -20.45 -16.12
N VAL A 155 -16.94 -19.68 -15.68
CA VAL A 155 -15.80 -20.18 -14.90
C VAL A 155 -15.84 -19.53 -13.52
N LYS A 156 -15.71 -20.35 -12.48
CA LYS A 156 -15.71 -19.91 -11.09
C LYS A 156 -14.33 -19.44 -10.63
N SER A 157 -14.28 -18.70 -9.52
CA SER A 157 -13.04 -18.33 -8.84
C SER A 157 -12.43 -19.52 -8.09
N GLY A 158 -11.27 -19.32 -7.46
CA GLY A 158 -10.60 -20.32 -6.60
C GLY A 158 -11.49 -20.88 -5.49
N THR A 159 -12.42 -20.08 -4.96
CA THR A 159 -13.40 -20.49 -3.94
C THR A 159 -14.65 -21.18 -4.49
N GLY A 160 -14.82 -21.23 -5.82
CA GLY A 160 -16.05 -21.72 -6.46
C GLY A 160 -17.14 -20.66 -6.65
N GLU A 161 -16.88 -19.41 -6.24
CA GLU A 161 -17.80 -18.29 -6.42
C GLU A 161 -17.77 -17.70 -7.83
N SER A 162 -18.77 -16.88 -8.16
CA SER A 162 -18.77 -16.14 -9.41
C SER A 162 -17.63 -15.11 -9.43
N GLN A 163 -16.96 -14.97 -10.56
CA GLN A 163 -15.91 -13.96 -10.73
C GLN A 163 -16.45 -12.54 -10.52
N THR A 164 -15.55 -11.62 -10.15
CA THR A 164 -15.88 -10.21 -9.97
C THR A 164 -16.53 -9.62 -11.22
N THR A 165 -17.49 -8.71 -11.02
CA THR A 165 -18.15 -8.04 -12.15
C THR A 165 -17.21 -7.04 -12.81
N LEU A 166 -17.46 -6.71 -14.08
CA LEU A 166 -16.68 -5.66 -14.77
C LEU A 166 -16.78 -4.31 -14.03
N ARG A 167 -17.92 -4.04 -13.41
CA ARG A 167 -18.15 -2.80 -12.67
C ARG A 167 -17.31 -2.75 -11.40
N ASP A 168 -17.32 -3.81 -10.61
CA ASP A 168 -16.62 -3.84 -9.33
C ASP A 168 -15.10 -3.88 -9.54
N LEU A 169 -14.62 -4.64 -10.53
CA LEU A 169 -13.20 -4.59 -10.92
C LEU A 169 -12.77 -3.19 -11.40
N TYR A 170 -13.57 -2.54 -12.25
CA TYR A 170 -13.26 -1.16 -12.69
C TYR A 170 -13.23 -0.19 -11.51
N GLN A 171 -14.04 -0.44 -10.48
CA GLN A 171 -14.03 0.36 -9.27
C GLN A 171 -12.79 0.14 -8.43
N GLU A 172 -12.37 -1.11 -8.23
CA GLU A 172 -11.14 -1.43 -7.51
C GLU A 172 -9.91 -0.84 -8.23
N ILE A 173 -9.85 -0.94 -9.57
CA ILE A 173 -8.81 -0.29 -10.38
C ILE A 173 -8.81 1.22 -10.14
N GLY A 174 -9.97 1.86 -10.24
CA GLY A 174 -10.10 3.30 -10.06
C GLY A 174 -9.69 3.76 -8.66
N ALA A 175 -10.16 3.09 -7.62
CA ALA A 175 -9.83 3.38 -6.24
C ALA A 175 -8.34 3.22 -5.96
N THR A 176 -7.75 2.11 -6.41
CA THR A 176 -6.32 1.82 -6.21
C THR A 176 -5.44 2.87 -6.89
N LEU A 177 -5.72 3.18 -8.15
CA LEU A 177 -4.97 4.16 -8.91
C LEU A 177 -5.15 5.59 -8.36
N ALA A 178 -6.32 5.95 -7.87
CA ALA A 178 -6.59 7.27 -7.29
C ALA A 178 -5.87 7.45 -5.94
N LEU A 179 -5.96 6.48 -5.03
CA LEU A 179 -5.36 6.57 -3.70
C LEU A 179 -3.84 6.46 -3.75
N SER A 180 -3.29 5.63 -4.63
CA SER A 180 -1.85 5.62 -4.92
C SER A 180 -1.35 7.00 -5.35
N ARG A 181 -2.13 7.72 -6.17
CA ARG A 181 -1.76 9.06 -6.63
C ARG A 181 -1.98 10.13 -5.58
N LEU A 182 -3.00 10.02 -4.75
CA LEU A 182 -3.18 10.89 -3.59
C LEU A 182 -1.91 10.86 -2.72
N SER A 183 -1.42 9.66 -2.39
CA SER A 183 -0.18 9.49 -1.62
C SER A 183 1.02 10.20 -2.25
N GLU A 184 1.23 10.03 -3.56
CA GLU A 184 2.34 10.71 -4.27
C GLU A 184 2.13 12.24 -4.35
N ARG A 185 0.91 12.71 -4.58
CA ARG A 185 0.58 14.14 -4.64
C ARG A 185 0.82 14.84 -3.30
N GLU A 186 0.36 14.25 -2.19
CA GLU A 186 0.58 14.80 -0.86
C GLU A 186 2.07 14.79 -0.48
N ARG A 187 2.82 13.77 -0.93
CA ARG A 187 4.28 13.73 -0.78
C ARG A 187 4.99 14.81 -1.60
N GLY A 188 4.55 15.05 -2.84
CA GLY A 188 5.06 16.12 -3.71
C GLY A 188 4.83 17.50 -3.11
N LYS A 189 3.61 17.79 -2.62
CA LYS A 189 3.30 19.05 -1.91
C LYS A 189 4.22 19.27 -0.70
N LEU A 190 4.46 18.22 0.08
CA LEU A 190 5.35 18.27 1.23
C LEU A 190 6.79 18.60 0.80
N GLN A 191 7.29 17.97 -0.26
CA GLN A 191 8.62 18.23 -0.81
C GLN A 191 8.76 19.67 -1.31
N GLU A 192 7.79 20.14 -2.09
CA GLU A 192 7.73 21.51 -2.60
C GLU A 192 7.72 22.54 -1.47
N ALA A 193 6.84 22.36 -0.48
CA ALA A 193 6.75 23.26 0.68
C ALA A 193 8.08 23.34 1.44
N ARG A 194 8.78 22.21 1.61
CA ARG A 194 10.10 22.17 2.28
C ARG A 194 11.20 22.85 1.46
N MET A 195 11.20 22.66 0.14
CA MET A 195 12.15 23.32 -0.75
C MET A 195 11.97 24.84 -0.73
N GLN A 196 10.73 25.32 -0.73
CA GLN A 196 10.41 26.76 -0.65
C GLN A 196 10.96 27.40 0.62
N VAL A 197 10.88 26.72 1.77
CA VAL A 197 11.41 27.22 3.06
C VAL A 197 12.85 26.79 3.34
N LYS A 198 13.57 26.22 2.36
CA LYS A 198 14.96 25.72 2.47
C LYS A 198 15.21 24.79 3.65
N MET A 199 14.25 23.93 3.98
CA MET A 199 14.35 22.99 5.11
C MET A 199 14.68 21.56 4.62
N PRO A 200 15.96 21.14 4.61
CA PRO A 200 16.35 19.81 4.14
C PRO A 200 15.83 18.70 5.06
N LEU A 201 15.68 17.49 4.55
CA LEU A 201 15.34 16.32 5.36
C LEU A 201 16.49 15.94 6.30
N LYS A 202 16.16 15.68 7.56
CA LYS A 202 17.12 15.06 8.49
C LYS A 202 17.35 13.59 8.14
N PRO A 203 18.48 12.97 8.53
CA PRO A 203 18.82 11.59 8.12
C PRO A 203 17.76 10.52 8.43
N LYS A 204 16.97 10.69 9.50
CA LYS A 204 15.92 9.76 9.94
C LYS A 204 14.50 10.19 9.52
N GLU A 205 14.36 11.34 8.86
CA GLU A 205 13.06 11.81 8.36
C GLU A 205 12.73 11.16 7.02
N ARG A 206 11.46 10.81 6.83
CA ARG A 206 10.92 10.28 5.58
C ARG A 206 9.58 10.93 5.28
N GLU A 207 9.37 11.31 4.03
CA GLU A 207 8.12 11.92 3.56
C GLU A 207 7.19 10.82 3.05
N LEU A 208 6.01 10.69 3.66
CA LEU A 208 5.05 9.66 3.24
C LEU A 208 3.90 10.22 2.42
N GLY A 209 3.39 11.42 2.75
CA GLY A 209 2.22 12.00 2.10
C GLY A 209 0.94 11.41 2.67
N ALA A 210 0.57 10.21 2.22
CA ALA A 210 -0.44 9.34 2.81
C ALA A 210 -0.02 7.87 2.63
N ASN A 211 -0.55 6.96 3.43
CA ASN A 211 -0.10 5.57 3.49
C ASN A 211 -1.02 4.59 2.73
N PHE A 212 -1.50 4.97 1.55
CA PHE A 212 -2.15 4.03 0.63
C PHE A 212 -1.12 3.27 -0.19
N VAL A 213 -1.44 2.03 -0.57
CA VAL A 213 -0.52 1.20 -1.35
C VAL A 213 -0.22 1.86 -2.69
N LYS A 214 1.06 1.88 -3.04
CA LYS A 214 1.48 2.36 -4.35
C LYS A 214 1.15 1.30 -5.40
N ALA A 215 0.40 1.68 -6.42
CA ALA A 215 0.22 0.88 -7.62
C ALA A 215 1.23 1.33 -8.67
N PHE A 216 2.11 0.42 -9.08
CA PHE A 216 3.06 0.66 -10.16
C PHE A 216 2.39 0.48 -11.51
N ARG A 217 1.55 -0.55 -11.62
CA ARG A 217 0.85 -0.89 -12.86
C ARG A 217 -0.38 -1.74 -12.56
N VAL A 218 -1.38 -1.67 -13.44
CA VAL A 218 -2.44 -2.66 -13.52
C VAL A 218 -2.44 -3.17 -14.96
N CYS A 219 -2.41 -4.49 -15.15
CA CYS A 219 -2.39 -5.11 -16.46
C CYS A 219 -3.59 -6.04 -16.62
N ILE A 220 -4.27 -5.94 -17.74
CA ILE A 220 -5.26 -6.92 -18.18
C ILE A 220 -4.54 -7.96 -19.03
N CYS A 221 -4.63 -9.21 -18.62
CA CYS A 221 -4.01 -10.34 -19.28
C CYS A 221 -5.07 -11.36 -19.71
N GLN A 222 -4.69 -12.24 -20.64
CA GLN A 222 -5.54 -13.30 -21.16
C GLN A 222 -4.74 -14.61 -21.28
N GLY A 223 -5.39 -15.72 -20.96
CA GLY A 223 -4.84 -17.08 -21.08
C GLY A 223 -4.94 -17.88 -19.78
N PRO A 224 -4.43 -19.13 -19.76
CA PRO A 224 -4.29 -19.92 -18.53
C PRO A 224 -3.23 -19.32 -17.60
N LEU A 225 -3.34 -19.52 -16.29
CA LEU A 225 -2.39 -18.98 -15.33
C LEU A 225 -0.96 -19.48 -15.62
N PRO A 226 0.06 -18.60 -15.73
CA PRO A 226 1.42 -19.00 -16.07
C PRO A 226 2.02 -20.04 -15.11
N ASP A 227 2.76 -21.01 -15.65
CA ASP A 227 3.38 -22.10 -14.86
C ASP A 227 4.22 -21.63 -13.67
N PRO A 228 5.03 -20.54 -13.73
CA PRO A 228 5.74 -20.04 -12.54
C PRO A 228 4.82 -19.70 -11.37
N LEU A 229 3.61 -19.21 -11.63
CA LEU A 229 2.62 -18.90 -10.59
C LEU A 229 1.97 -20.16 -10.05
N LEU A 230 1.65 -21.12 -10.91
CA LEU A 230 1.13 -22.43 -10.49
C LEU A 230 2.14 -23.14 -9.60
N ARG A 231 3.42 -23.13 -9.97
CA ARG A 231 4.51 -23.68 -9.15
C ARG A 231 4.66 -22.98 -7.80
N ALA A 232 4.50 -21.65 -7.76
CA ALA A 232 4.52 -20.89 -6.52
C ALA A 232 3.28 -21.19 -5.65
N TRP A 233 2.12 -21.42 -6.27
CA TRP A 233 0.89 -21.84 -5.60
C TRP A 233 1.03 -23.24 -4.99
N ASP A 234 1.56 -24.20 -5.75
CA ASP A 234 1.77 -25.59 -5.30
C ASP A 234 2.69 -25.66 -4.08
N ARG A 235 3.78 -24.86 -4.11
CA ARG A 235 4.70 -24.75 -2.99
C ARG A 235 4.00 -24.22 -1.74
N TRP A 236 3.23 -23.14 -1.87
CA TRP A 236 2.48 -22.57 -0.75
C TRP A 236 1.47 -23.56 -0.18
N LYS A 237 0.72 -24.29 -1.03
CA LYS A 237 -0.21 -25.32 -0.55
C LYS A 237 0.51 -26.42 0.23
N SER A 238 1.72 -26.78 -0.18
CA SER A 238 2.54 -27.76 0.54
C SER A 238 3.10 -27.23 1.86
N GLU A 239 3.50 -25.96 1.92
CA GLU A 239 4.09 -25.34 3.13
C GLU A 239 3.02 -24.91 4.14
N TYR A 240 1.87 -24.45 3.65
CA TYR A 240 0.77 -23.88 4.44
C TYR A 240 -0.58 -24.47 4.02
N PRO A 241 -0.79 -25.79 4.18
CA PRO A 241 -2.00 -26.47 3.71
C PRO A 241 -3.28 -25.90 4.32
N ASP A 242 -3.21 -25.47 5.58
CA ASP A 242 -4.33 -24.92 6.35
C ASP A 242 -4.66 -23.45 6.00
N LEU A 243 -3.72 -22.72 5.38
CA LEU A 243 -3.92 -21.33 4.94
C LEU A 243 -4.30 -21.21 3.46
N CYS A 244 -4.36 -22.33 2.74
CA CYS A 244 -4.66 -22.36 1.32
C CYS A 244 -6.05 -22.99 1.13
N GLU A 245 -7.07 -22.13 1.16
CA GLU A 245 -8.48 -22.45 1.03
C GLU A 245 -8.91 -22.54 -0.45
N ASN A 246 -8.30 -21.72 -1.30
CA ASN A 246 -8.60 -21.73 -2.73
C ASN A 246 -8.24 -23.07 -3.39
N THR A 247 -8.98 -23.42 -4.45
CA THR A 247 -8.64 -24.52 -5.36
C THR A 247 -7.50 -24.12 -6.29
N ARG A 248 -6.64 -25.08 -6.65
CA ARG A 248 -5.54 -24.87 -7.60
C ARG A 248 -6.04 -24.20 -8.89
N PRO A 249 -5.49 -23.04 -9.31
CA PRO A 249 -6.03 -22.24 -10.41
C PRO A 249 -5.54 -22.68 -11.81
N ASP A 250 -5.56 -23.98 -12.10
CA ASP A 250 -5.06 -24.58 -13.36
C ASP A 250 -6.17 -24.90 -14.38
N TYR A 251 -7.42 -24.67 -14.02
CA TYR A 251 -8.60 -24.98 -14.82
C TYR A 251 -9.04 -23.85 -15.76
N TYR A 252 -8.37 -22.70 -15.76
CA TYR A 252 -8.78 -21.54 -16.56
C TYR A 252 -8.55 -21.74 -18.06
N PRO A 253 -9.55 -21.46 -18.91
CA PRO A 253 -9.41 -21.63 -20.36
C PRO A 253 -8.54 -20.54 -21.00
N PRO A 254 -8.07 -20.73 -22.25
CA PRO A 254 -7.31 -19.72 -22.99
C PRO A 254 -8.02 -18.37 -23.18
N SER A 255 -9.35 -18.33 -23.06
CA SER A 255 -10.16 -17.11 -23.15
C SER A 255 -10.29 -16.35 -21.81
N GLN A 256 -9.82 -16.92 -20.69
CA GLN A 256 -9.93 -16.29 -19.38
C GLN A 256 -9.17 -14.97 -19.33
N LEU A 257 -9.77 -13.96 -18.70
CA LEU A 257 -9.11 -12.68 -18.43
C LEU A 257 -8.70 -12.58 -16.96
N PHE A 258 -7.60 -11.87 -16.73
CA PHE A 258 -7.10 -11.55 -15.41
C PHE A 258 -6.70 -10.09 -15.31
N ALA A 259 -7.03 -9.44 -14.20
CA ALA A 259 -6.40 -8.19 -13.80
C ALA A 259 -5.22 -8.50 -12.89
N VAL A 260 -4.04 -7.99 -13.23
CA VAL A 260 -2.79 -8.14 -12.49
C VAL A 260 -2.40 -6.78 -11.95
N PHE A 261 -2.62 -6.57 -10.65
CA PHE A 261 -2.19 -5.37 -9.95
C PHE A 261 -0.76 -5.56 -9.47
N VAL A 262 0.13 -4.66 -9.88
CA VAL A 262 1.53 -4.62 -9.47
C VAL A 262 1.67 -3.54 -8.41
N LEU A 263 1.83 -3.96 -7.16
CA LEU A 263 1.70 -3.13 -5.97
C LEU A 263 2.99 -3.09 -5.15
N GLU A 264 3.19 -2.03 -4.37
CA GLU A 264 4.23 -1.96 -3.34
C GLU A 264 4.06 -3.08 -2.30
N MET A 265 5.17 -3.73 -1.94
CA MET A 265 5.20 -4.64 -0.81
C MET A 265 4.96 -3.89 0.50
N GLY A 266 3.81 -4.14 1.12
CA GLY A 266 3.39 -3.51 2.37
C GLY A 266 4.00 -4.11 3.64
N GLY A 267 4.60 -5.30 3.57
CA GLY A 267 5.06 -6.08 4.73
C GLY A 267 4.09 -7.19 5.09
N GLU A 268 3.81 -7.38 6.38
CA GLU A 268 2.85 -8.39 6.88
C GLU A 268 1.51 -7.71 7.22
N THR A 269 0.40 -8.43 7.15
CA THR A 269 -0.90 -7.90 7.65
C THR A 269 -0.80 -7.57 9.14
N LEU A 270 -1.54 -6.59 9.64
CA LEU A 270 -1.56 -6.23 11.06
C LEU A 270 -2.06 -7.39 11.93
N GLU A 271 -2.91 -8.24 11.35
CA GLU A 271 -3.33 -9.52 11.93
C GLU A 271 -2.16 -10.44 12.26
N ASN A 272 -1.14 -10.53 11.40
CA ASN A 272 0.03 -11.39 11.62
C ASN A 272 1.20 -10.64 12.26
N ALA A 273 1.37 -9.36 11.94
CA ALA A 273 2.47 -8.55 12.40
C ALA A 273 2.48 -8.47 13.94
N LEU A 274 3.68 -8.61 14.51
CA LEU A 274 3.90 -8.30 15.92
C LEU A 274 3.62 -6.81 16.16
N VAL A 275 3.11 -6.42 17.31
CA VAL A 275 3.11 -5.01 17.77
C VAL A 275 3.73 -5.01 19.15
N SER A 276 5.03 -4.72 19.22
CA SER A 276 5.83 -5.04 20.42
C SER A 276 5.64 -4.03 21.54
N THR A 277 5.17 -2.82 21.22
CA THR A 277 5.04 -1.74 22.18
C THR A 277 3.79 -0.90 21.93
N TRP A 278 3.27 -0.27 22.99
CA TRP A 278 2.21 0.73 22.86
C TRP A 278 2.64 1.98 22.07
N LYS A 279 3.95 2.19 21.90
CA LYS A 279 4.49 3.24 21.04
C LYS A 279 4.31 2.89 19.55
N GLU A 280 4.57 1.64 19.16
CA GLU A 280 4.26 1.12 17.82
C GLU A 280 2.76 1.23 17.54
N ALA A 281 1.91 0.75 18.46
CA ALA A 281 0.46 0.85 18.35
C ALA A 281 -0.02 2.30 18.11
N ARG A 282 0.45 3.26 18.91
CA ARG A 282 0.14 4.68 18.73
C ARG A 282 0.63 5.22 17.39
N SER A 283 1.80 4.77 16.90
CA SER A 283 2.30 5.16 15.59
C SER A 283 1.37 4.68 14.48
N ILE A 284 1.00 3.40 14.52
CA ILE A 284 0.10 2.78 13.53
C ILE A 284 -1.22 3.56 13.48
N ILE A 285 -1.89 3.75 14.61
CA ILE A 285 -3.18 4.47 14.66
C ILE A 285 -3.06 5.91 14.13
N ARG A 286 -1.99 6.64 14.48
CA ARG A 286 -1.79 8.00 13.97
C ARG A 286 -1.55 8.04 12.46
N GLN A 287 -0.74 7.12 11.94
CA GLN A 287 -0.46 7.00 10.51
C GLN A 287 -1.74 6.67 9.72
N LEU A 288 -2.56 5.75 10.23
CA LEU A 288 -3.87 5.39 9.65
C LEU A 288 -4.83 6.57 9.70
N ALA A 289 -5.08 7.15 10.87
CA ALA A 289 -6.00 8.28 11.05
C ALA A 289 -5.63 9.46 10.15
N LEU A 290 -4.33 9.75 10.01
CA LEU A 290 -3.86 10.83 9.16
C LEU A 290 -4.10 10.52 7.68
N SER A 291 -3.74 9.32 7.22
CA SER A 291 -3.94 8.92 5.82
C SER A 291 -5.41 8.89 5.44
N MET A 292 -6.28 8.36 6.31
CA MET A 292 -7.73 8.36 6.14
C MET A 292 -8.28 9.80 6.09
N ALA A 293 -7.85 10.70 6.99
CA ALA A 293 -8.29 12.10 6.97
C ALA A 293 -7.89 12.84 5.70
N LEU A 294 -6.69 12.57 5.16
CA LEU A 294 -6.27 13.14 3.88
C LEU A 294 -7.14 12.64 2.72
N ALA A 295 -7.45 11.35 2.66
CA ALA A 295 -8.31 10.79 1.61
C ALA A 295 -9.78 11.21 1.76
N GLU A 296 -10.30 11.25 2.99
CA GLU A 296 -11.62 11.77 3.31
C GLU A 296 -11.78 13.20 2.79
N ARG A 297 -10.77 14.05 2.98
CA ARG A 297 -10.82 15.44 2.57
C ARG A 297 -10.64 15.65 1.07
N ASN A 298 -9.70 14.94 0.43
CA ASN A 298 -9.36 15.15 -0.98
C ASN A 298 -10.23 14.33 -1.94
N ASN A 299 -10.79 13.21 -1.48
CA ASN A 299 -11.51 12.27 -2.32
C ASN A 299 -12.86 11.86 -1.73
N ARG A 300 -13.31 12.45 -0.61
CA ARG A 300 -14.52 12.00 0.11
C ARG A 300 -14.49 10.47 0.31
N PHE A 301 -13.29 9.97 0.66
CA PHE A 301 -13.02 8.53 0.73
C PHE A 301 -13.67 7.89 1.95
N GLU A 302 -14.23 6.71 1.74
CA GLU A 302 -14.58 5.74 2.76
C GLU A 302 -13.94 4.40 2.38
N HIS A 303 -13.21 3.77 3.30
CA HIS A 303 -12.60 2.46 3.01
C HIS A 303 -13.63 1.34 2.99
N ARG A 304 -14.57 1.37 3.94
CA ARG A 304 -15.67 0.42 4.16
C ARG A 304 -15.28 -1.03 4.44
N ASP A 305 -13.98 -1.32 4.52
CA ASP A 305 -13.49 -2.66 4.85
C ASP A 305 -12.07 -2.65 5.43
N LEU A 306 -11.80 -1.73 6.36
CA LEU A 306 -10.45 -1.58 6.94
C LEU A 306 -10.28 -2.53 8.13
N HIS A 307 -10.55 -3.82 7.92
CA HIS A 307 -10.18 -4.85 8.88
C HIS A 307 -8.65 -4.97 8.98
N TRP A 308 -8.13 -5.58 10.03
CA TRP A 308 -6.68 -5.66 10.27
C TRP A 308 -5.89 -6.50 9.25
N GLY A 309 -6.58 -7.24 8.36
CA GLY A 309 -5.97 -7.89 7.20
C GLY A 309 -5.62 -6.89 6.10
N ASN A 310 -6.38 -5.79 6.00
CA ASN A 310 -6.19 -4.72 5.01
C ASN A 310 -5.23 -3.61 5.47
N ILE A 311 -4.50 -3.85 6.56
CA ILE A 311 -3.44 -2.96 7.06
C ILE A 311 -2.13 -3.71 7.04
N MET A 312 -1.23 -3.34 6.15
CA MET A 312 0.11 -3.91 6.09
C MET A 312 1.05 -3.17 7.03
N VAL A 313 2.01 -3.87 7.64
CA VAL A 313 3.02 -3.34 8.56
C VAL A 313 4.40 -3.68 8.04
N THR A 314 5.15 -2.65 7.63
CA THR A 314 6.57 -2.77 7.31
C THR A 314 7.41 -2.45 8.55
N ARG A 315 8.36 -3.33 8.89
CA ARG A 315 9.34 -3.10 9.97
C ARG A 315 10.67 -2.57 9.44
N TYR A 316 11.25 -1.61 10.16
CA TYR A 316 12.57 -1.04 9.89
C TYR A 316 13.55 -1.32 11.03
N SER A 317 14.84 -1.44 10.70
CA SER A 317 15.89 -1.61 11.72
C SER A 317 16.09 -0.36 12.58
N SER A 318 15.82 0.83 12.02
CA SER A 318 16.01 2.13 12.66
C SER A 318 14.69 2.84 12.98
N ASN A 319 14.66 3.61 14.08
CA ASN A 319 13.59 4.56 14.35
C ASN A 319 13.64 5.71 13.34
N LEU A 320 12.64 5.76 12.45
CA LEU A 320 12.39 6.85 11.52
C LEU A 320 11.37 7.84 12.09
N THR A 321 11.30 9.03 11.50
CA THR A 321 10.22 10.00 11.69
C THR A 321 9.51 10.18 10.37
N PHE A 322 8.21 9.88 10.33
CA PHE A 322 7.38 10.08 9.15
C PHE A 322 6.77 11.46 9.15
N LEU A 323 6.91 12.14 8.02
CA LEU A 323 6.46 13.49 7.79
C LEU A 323 5.23 13.48 6.89
N TYR A 324 4.26 14.30 7.29
CA TYR A 324 3.00 14.51 6.61
C TYR A 324 2.68 16.00 6.59
N GLN A 325 1.91 16.45 5.61
CA GLN A 325 1.40 17.81 5.57
C GLN A 325 -0.11 17.76 5.75
N LEU A 326 -0.59 18.40 6.81
CA LEU A 326 -2.00 18.70 6.94
C LEU A 326 -2.28 20.05 6.26
N PRO A 327 -3.11 20.06 5.22
CA PRO A 327 -3.50 21.30 4.54
C PRO A 327 -4.37 22.20 5.44
N PRO A 328 -4.54 23.48 5.10
CA PRO A 328 -5.35 24.43 5.86
C PRO A 328 -6.79 23.92 6.09
N THR A 329 -7.35 24.18 7.27
CA THR A 329 -8.73 23.82 7.65
C THR A 329 -9.35 24.87 8.56
N GLY A 330 -10.57 25.33 8.26
CA GLY A 330 -11.31 26.26 9.11
C GLY A 330 -10.51 27.51 9.47
N SER A 331 -10.23 27.70 10.76
CA SER A 331 -9.45 28.83 11.30
C SER A 331 -7.95 28.78 11.02
N ARG A 332 -7.39 27.64 10.57
CA ARG A 332 -5.96 27.53 10.24
C ARG A 332 -5.72 28.02 8.82
N LEU A 333 -5.03 29.15 8.70
CA LEU A 333 -4.68 29.79 7.44
C LEU A 333 -3.48 29.14 6.71
N LYS A 334 -2.73 28.25 7.37
CA LYS A 334 -1.51 27.63 6.81
C LYS A 334 -1.53 26.11 6.98
N SER A 335 -0.86 25.41 6.07
CA SER A 335 -0.63 23.97 6.22
C SER A 335 0.26 23.70 7.44
N THR A 336 -0.02 22.60 8.14
CA THR A 336 0.73 22.15 9.31
C THR A 336 1.59 20.96 8.94
N LEU A 337 2.90 21.02 9.20
CA LEU A 337 3.78 19.87 9.11
C LEU A 337 3.58 18.98 10.34
N ILE A 338 3.27 17.70 10.12
CA ILE A 338 3.10 16.70 11.18
C ILE A 338 4.26 15.73 11.13
N SER A 339 4.84 15.46 12.30
CA SER A 339 5.91 14.48 12.49
C SER A 339 5.43 13.34 13.38
N ILE A 340 5.45 12.12 12.85
CA ILE A 340 5.07 10.91 13.59
C ILE A 340 6.32 10.05 13.77
N PRO A 341 6.80 9.83 15.01
CA PRO A 341 7.82 8.82 15.28
C PRO A 341 7.32 7.44 14.85
N SER A 342 8.04 6.78 13.95
CA SER A 342 7.65 5.47 13.39
C SER A 342 7.66 4.36 14.42
N TYR A 343 8.53 4.45 15.44
CA TYR A 343 8.87 3.33 16.32
C TYR A 343 9.16 2.05 15.54
N LYS A 344 9.91 2.17 14.44
CA LYS A 344 10.29 1.08 13.52
C LYS A 344 9.16 0.48 12.71
N VAL A 345 7.92 1.02 12.75
CA VAL A 345 6.79 0.49 11.98
C VAL A 345 6.20 1.54 11.04
N ARG A 346 5.91 1.15 9.79
CA ARG A 346 5.09 1.90 8.83
C ARG A 346 3.86 1.08 8.48
N CYS A 347 2.69 1.69 8.53
CA CYS A 347 1.48 1.04 8.01
C CYS A 347 1.25 1.36 6.53
N THR A 348 0.60 0.47 5.79
CA THR A 348 0.13 0.71 4.42
C THR A 348 -1.27 0.13 4.28
N ILE A 349 -2.22 0.97 3.85
CA ILE A 349 -3.63 0.63 3.67
C ILE A 349 -3.78 -0.01 2.28
N ILE A 350 -4.38 -1.18 2.22
CA ILE A 350 -4.63 -1.95 0.99
C ILE A 350 -6.12 -2.30 0.86
N ASP A 351 -6.46 -2.90 -0.28
CA ASP A 351 -7.78 -3.43 -0.63
C ASP A 351 -8.92 -2.41 -0.61
N TYR A 352 -9.32 -1.98 -1.80
CA TYR A 352 -10.36 -0.98 -1.96
C TYR A 352 -11.63 -1.56 -2.59
N THR A 353 -11.82 -2.87 -2.48
CA THR A 353 -12.95 -3.59 -3.09
C THR A 353 -14.28 -2.97 -2.71
N LEU A 354 -14.51 -2.71 -1.42
CA LEU A 354 -15.78 -2.15 -0.93
C LEU A 354 -15.78 -0.63 -0.81
N SER A 355 -14.68 0.01 -1.19
CA SER A 355 -14.46 1.43 -0.94
C SER A 355 -15.40 2.34 -1.72
N ARG A 356 -15.51 3.57 -1.25
CA ARG A 356 -16.20 4.66 -1.91
C ARG A 356 -15.32 5.89 -1.97
N LEU A 357 -15.25 6.52 -3.14
CA LEU A 357 -14.51 7.77 -3.32
C LEU A 357 -15.02 8.56 -4.51
N HIS A 358 -14.77 9.85 -4.44
CA HIS A 358 -14.83 10.77 -5.55
C HIS A 358 -13.42 10.88 -6.17
N ILE A 359 -13.34 10.69 -7.49
CA ILE A 359 -12.09 10.80 -8.24
C ILE A 359 -12.11 12.11 -9.03
N ASP A 360 -11.26 13.05 -8.68
CA ASP A 360 -11.04 14.23 -9.52
C ASP A 360 -10.23 13.80 -10.76
N ASN A 361 -10.87 13.82 -11.93
CA ASN A 361 -10.14 13.71 -13.19
C ASN A 361 -9.46 15.04 -13.47
N ASP A 362 -8.13 15.02 -13.57
CA ASP A 362 -7.32 16.24 -13.67
C ASP A 362 -7.79 17.12 -14.84
N ALA A 363 -8.04 18.41 -14.58
CA ALA A 363 -8.78 19.24 -15.51
C ALA A 363 -8.02 19.50 -16.84
N ASN A 364 -6.71 19.29 -16.83
CA ASN A 364 -5.80 19.50 -17.95
C ASN A 364 -5.75 18.34 -18.96
N ASP A 365 -6.42 17.22 -18.69
CA ASP A 365 -6.67 16.17 -19.71
C ASP A 365 -7.94 16.51 -20.50
N ALA A 366 -7.89 17.64 -21.22
CA ALA A 366 -9.02 18.17 -21.99
C ALA A 366 -9.27 17.40 -23.30
N THR A 367 -8.34 16.55 -23.73
CA THR A 367 -8.41 15.80 -24.99
C THR A 367 -9.38 14.61 -24.95
N SER A 368 -9.86 14.23 -23.76
CA SER A 368 -10.63 13.00 -23.53
C SER A 368 -12.03 13.24 -22.95
N LYS A 369 -12.43 14.49 -22.71
CA LYS A 369 -13.65 14.84 -21.98
C LYS A 369 -14.87 14.88 -22.91
N PRO A 370 -15.90 14.03 -22.69
CA PRO A 370 -17.18 14.23 -23.34
C PRO A 370 -17.84 15.53 -22.84
N SER A 371 -18.55 16.23 -23.72
CA SER A 371 -19.25 17.49 -23.40
C SER A 371 -20.29 17.38 -22.29
N SER A 372 -20.75 16.16 -21.96
CA SER A 372 -21.70 15.85 -20.89
C SER A 372 -21.07 15.42 -19.57
N TYR A 373 -19.74 15.49 -19.41
CA TYR A 373 -19.06 15.08 -18.18
C TYR A 373 -19.28 16.11 -17.06
N ASP A 374 -19.93 15.67 -15.98
CA ASP A 374 -20.04 16.43 -14.73
C ASP A 374 -18.98 15.93 -13.72
N PRO A 375 -17.90 16.70 -13.47
CA PRO A 375 -16.88 16.34 -12.51
C PRO A 375 -17.43 16.15 -11.09
N SER A 376 -18.53 16.82 -10.73
CA SER A 376 -19.12 16.75 -9.40
C SER A 376 -19.72 15.37 -9.08
N ASN A 377 -19.95 14.55 -10.10
CA ASN A 377 -20.61 13.25 -9.98
C ASN A 377 -19.68 12.05 -10.26
N ASN A 378 -18.35 12.24 -10.18
CA ASN A 378 -17.37 11.18 -10.45
C ASN A 378 -17.14 10.24 -9.26
N VAL A 379 -18.22 9.59 -8.79
CA VAL A 379 -18.22 8.73 -7.60
C VAL A 379 -18.06 7.26 -7.98
N PHE A 380 -17.07 6.62 -7.38
CA PHE A 380 -16.79 5.19 -7.46
C PHE A 380 -17.24 4.55 -6.15
N TYR A 381 -18.10 3.53 -6.22
CA TYR A 381 -18.62 2.84 -5.04
C TYR A 381 -19.25 1.48 -5.38
N VAL A 382 -19.04 0.49 -4.51
CA VAL A 382 -19.78 -0.77 -4.52
C VAL A 382 -21.06 -0.62 -3.70
N ALA A 383 -22.17 -1.11 -4.22
CA ALA A 383 -23.42 -1.22 -3.46
C ALA A 383 -23.37 -2.52 -2.66
N LEU A 384 -23.31 -2.42 -1.33
CA LEU A 384 -23.25 -3.59 -0.45
C LEU A 384 -24.65 -4.21 -0.33
N LYS A 385 -25.04 -4.97 -1.34
CA LYS A 385 -26.35 -5.63 -1.45
C LYS A 385 -26.36 -7.06 -0.92
N ASP A 386 -25.18 -7.66 -0.76
CA ASP A 386 -25.07 -9.00 -0.21
C ASP A 386 -25.41 -8.99 1.28
N GLU A 387 -26.49 -9.67 1.64
CA GLU A 387 -26.94 -9.78 3.03
C GLU A 387 -25.98 -10.59 3.90
N SER A 388 -25.18 -11.49 3.30
CA SER A 388 -24.22 -12.33 4.03
C SER A 388 -23.19 -11.47 4.78
N LEU A 389 -22.82 -10.31 4.21
CA LEU A 389 -21.89 -9.35 4.81
C LEU A 389 -22.37 -8.83 6.19
N PHE A 390 -23.68 -8.77 6.40
CA PHE A 390 -24.29 -8.25 7.64
C PHE A 390 -24.67 -9.33 8.65
N GLN A 391 -24.59 -10.60 8.25
CA GLN A 391 -24.98 -11.76 9.05
C GLN A 391 -23.81 -12.41 9.80
N GLY A 392 -22.56 -11.99 9.54
CA GLY A 392 -21.40 -12.54 10.23
C GLY A 392 -21.40 -12.30 11.75
N GLU A 393 -20.79 -13.23 12.49
CA GLU A 393 -20.70 -13.23 13.95
C GLU A 393 -19.30 -13.68 14.41
N GLY A 394 -19.00 -13.52 15.70
CA GLY A 394 -17.74 -14.00 16.30
C GLY A 394 -16.57 -13.01 16.23
N ASP A 395 -16.72 -11.91 15.50
CA ASP A 395 -15.72 -10.84 15.41
C ASP A 395 -16.38 -9.46 15.32
N ILE A 396 -15.79 -8.46 16.00
CA ILE A 396 -16.25 -7.06 15.98
C ILE A 396 -16.26 -6.44 14.58
N GLN A 397 -15.55 -7.02 13.59
CA GLN A 397 -15.63 -6.57 12.20
C GLN A 397 -17.07 -6.64 11.67
N PHE A 398 -17.83 -7.66 12.08
CA PHE A 398 -19.19 -7.85 11.59
C PHE A 398 -20.17 -6.83 12.20
N ASP A 399 -19.90 -6.36 13.42
CA ASP A 399 -20.63 -5.24 14.01
C ASP A 399 -20.39 -3.95 13.22
N VAL A 400 -19.18 -3.73 12.72
CA VAL A 400 -18.86 -2.56 11.89
C VAL A 400 -19.68 -2.58 10.59
N TYR A 401 -19.82 -3.71 9.92
CA TYR A 401 -20.68 -3.81 8.73
C TYR A 401 -22.13 -3.41 9.02
N ARG A 402 -22.70 -3.91 10.12
CA ARG A 402 -24.07 -3.55 10.55
C ARG A 402 -24.19 -2.06 10.86
N GLN A 403 -23.24 -1.49 11.60
CA GLN A 403 -23.22 -0.07 11.92
C GLN A 403 -23.10 0.79 10.66
N MET A 404 -22.21 0.45 9.72
CA MET A 404 -22.10 1.16 8.44
C MET A 404 -23.42 1.13 7.66
N ARG A 405 -24.14 0.00 7.66
CA ARG A 405 -25.46 -0.10 7.01
C ARG A 405 -26.48 0.85 7.64
N THR A 406 -26.50 0.95 8.97
CA THR A 406 -27.33 1.91 9.69
C THR A 406 -26.96 3.35 9.32
N CYS A 407 -25.68 3.69 9.31
CA CYS A 407 -25.21 5.04 8.98
C CYS A 407 -25.52 5.43 7.54
N ALA A 408 -25.29 4.51 6.59
CA ALA A 408 -25.53 4.75 5.18
C ALA A 408 -27.03 4.74 4.83
N ASN A 409 -27.87 4.12 5.66
CA ASN A 409 -29.29 3.84 5.37
C ASN A 409 -29.47 3.22 3.96
N ASN A 410 -28.62 2.24 3.63
CA ASN A 410 -28.47 1.61 2.31
C ASN A 410 -28.10 2.55 1.13
N ASN A 411 -27.87 3.84 1.38
CA ASN A 411 -27.32 4.79 0.40
C ASN A 411 -25.78 4.69 0.36
N TRP A 412 -25.27 3.63 -0.25
CA TRP A 412 -23.83 3.37 -0.41
C TRP A 412 -23.14 4.33 -1.40
N GLU A 413 -23.89 5.08 -2.21
CA GLU A 413 -23.31 6.12 -3.09
C GLU A 413 -22.96 7.40 -2.31
N GLY A 414 -23.77 7.69 -1.28
CA GLY A 414 -23.60 8.80 -0.35
C GLY A 414 -22.22 8.80 0.32
N PHE A 415 -21.84 9.97 0.83
CA PHE A 415 -20.61 10.14 1.59
C PHE A 415 -20.90 10.12 3.09
N HIS A 416 -20.43 9.08 3.76
CA HIS A 416 -20.67 8.81 5.17
C HIS A 416 -19.35 8.64 5.92
N PRO A 417 -18.59 9.73 6.20
CA PRO A 417 -17.24 9.64 6.76
C PRO A 417 -17.19 8.95 8.14
N HIS A 418 -18.31 8.84 8.85
CA HIS A 418 -18.40 8.10 10.10
C HIS A 418 -18.03 6.62 9.92
N THR A 419 -18.24 6.03 8.74
CA THR A 419 -17.79 4.65 8.46
C THR A 419 -16.27 4.49 8.65
N ASN A 420 -15.47 5.51 8.33
CA ASN A 420 -14.03 5.49 8.60
C ASN A 420 -13.71 5.57 10.10
N ALA A 421 -14.48 6.34 10.86
CA ALA A 421 -14.30 6.42 12.31
C ALA A 421 -14.62 5.08 12.98
N LEU A 422 -15.67 4.38 12.54
CA LEU A 422 -16.01 3.04 12.99
C LEU A 422 -14.86 2.05 12.74
N TRP A 423 -14.30 2.04 11.53
CA TRP A 423 -13.17 1.17 11.22
C TRP A 423 -11.89 1.52 12.01
N LEU A 424 -11.56 2.80 12.18
CA LEU A 424 -10.40 3.19 13.00
C LEU A 424 -10.59 2.82 14.48
N THR A 425 -11.83 2.86 14.96
CA THR A 425 -12.22 2.38 16.30
C THR A 425 -12.05 0.87 16.41
N TYR A 426 -12.51 0.12 15.41
CA TYR A 426 -12.27 -1.33 15.31
C TYR A 426 -10.77 -1.66 15.35
N VAL A 427 -9.93 -0.97 14.57
CA VAL A 427 -8.48 -1.24 14.52
C VAL A 427 -7.85 -0.98 15.88
N LEU A 428 -8.21 0.12 16.55
CA LEU A 428 -7.74 0.44 17.89
C LEU A 428 -8.15 -0.64 18.89
N GLN A 429 -9.41 -1.10 18.83
CA GLN A 429 -9.91 -2.17 19.67
C GLN A 429 -9.13 -3.46 19.44
N LYS A 430 -8.94 -3.89 18.18
CA LYS A 430 -8.14 -5.07 17.83
C LYS A 430 -6.72 -5.03 18.39
N ILE A 431 -6.06 -3.88 18.27
CA ILE A 431 -4.72 -3.70 18.83
C ILE A 431 -4.76 -3.84 20.36
N LEU A 432 -5.74 -3.24 21.03
CA LEU A 432 -5.89 -3.31 22.49
C LEU A 432 -6.22 -4.72 22.99
N THR A 433 -7.07 -5.47 22.28
CA THR A 433 -7.60 -6.76 22.72
C THR A 433 -6.76 -7.95 22.28
N THR A 434 -5.98 -7.85 21.20
CA THR A 434 -5.29 -9.01 20.63
C THR A 434 -3.78 -8.78 20.46
N LYS A 435 -3.33 -7.52 20.41
CA LYS A 435 -1.91 -7.18 20.25
C LYS A 435 -1.31 -6.56 21.50
N SER A 436 -1.99 -6.64 22.65
CA SER A 436 -1.47 -6.07 23.89
C SER A 436 -0.12 -6.72 24.23
N PRO A 437 0.88 -5.97 24.72
CA PRO A 437 2.14 -6.56 25.14
C PRO A 437 1.95 -7.59 26.26
N ALA A 438 0.85 -7.54 27.04
CA ALA A 438 0.57 -8.53 28.08
C ALA A 438 0.14 -9.87 27.46
N ILE A 439 -0.71 -9.83 26.42
CA ILE A 439 -1.08 -11.00 25.63
C ILE A 439 0.14 -11.52 24.87
N ARG A 440 1.03 -10.64 24.40
CA ARG A 440 2.33 -11.05 23.86
C ARG A 440 3.17 -11.77 24.90
N ASP A 441 3.33 -11.21 26.10
CA ASP A 441 4.15 -11.83 27.15
C ASP A 441 3.58 -13.21 27.53
N GLU A 442 2.26 -13.36 27.53
CA GLU A 442 1.57 -14.64 27.72
C GLU A 442 1.80 -15.62 26.54
N LEU A 443 1.64 -15.18 25.29
CA LEU A 443 1.91 -15.99 24.10
C LEU A 443 3.38 -16.39 23.98
N MET A 444 4.31 -15.48 24.31
CA MET A 444 5.74 -15.73 24.34
C MET A 444 6.11 -16.65 25.48
N ALA A 445 5.52 -16.51 26.68
CA ALA A 445 5.71 -17.46 27.77
C ALA A 445 5.18 -18.85 27.42
N VAL A 446 4.07 -18.95 26.68
CA VAL A 446 3.56 -20.23 26.15
C VAL A 446 4.51 -20.81 25.09
N ALA A 447 5.09 -19.99 24.21
CA ALA A 447 6.10 -20.43 23.24
C ALA A 447 7.43 -20.84 23.90
N GLU A 448 7.87 -20.11 24.93
CA GLU A 448 9.08 -20.36 25.73
C GLU A 448 8.88 -21.56 26.68
N SER A 449 7.67 -21.84 27.15
CA SER A 449 7.41 -23.09 27.89
C SER A 449 7.59 -24.35 27.01
N LYS A 450 7.60 -24.19 25.68
CA LYS A 450 7.97 -25.23 24.70
C LYS A 450 9.46 -25.21 24.33
N LEU A 451 10.22 -24.17 24.70
CA LEU A 451 11.64 -23.96 24.39
C LEU A 451 12.30 -23.28 25.60
N GLY A 452 12.85 -24.08 26.52
CA GLY A 452 13.17 -23.72 27.93
C GLY A 452 13.93 -22.41 28.24
N PRO A 453 14.04 -22.05 29.53
CA PRO A 453 14.01 -20.64 29.93
C PRO A 453 15.39 -19.99 30.06
N ALA A 454 15.47 -18.71 29.67
CA ALA A 454 16.36 -17.72 30.27
C ALA A 454 15.83 -16.30 30.00
N PHE A 455 15.42 -15.57 31.06
CA PHE A 455 16.06 -14.32 31.53
C PHE A 455 15.15 -13.53 32.49
N GLU A 456 15.81 -12.91 33.49
CA GLU A 456 15.24 -12.10 34.57
C GLU A 456 14.78 -10.69 34.15
N ASN A 457 13.80 -10.17 34.90
CA ASN A 457 13.15 -8.86 34.75
C ASN A 457 13.78 -7.77 35.62
N VAL A 458 13.91 -6.54 35.09
CA VAL A 458 13.95 -5.29 35.91
C VAL A 458 13.28 -4.08 35.19
N SER A 459 12.34 -3.43 35.91
CA SER A 459 11.84 -2.03 35.82
C SER A 459 11.14 -1.46 34.56
N VAL A 460 10.20 -2.19 33.92
CA VAL A 460 9.47 -1.73 32.69
C VAL A 460 8.04 -1.21 32.96
N ASP A 461 7.45 -1.47 34.13
CA ASP A 461 5.99 -1.42 34.32
C ASP A 461 5.34 -0.03 34.32
N VAL A 462 5.99 1.00 34.86
CA VAL A 462 5.34 2.33 35.02
C VAL A 462 5.19 3.07 33.68
N LYS A 463 6.19 2.97 32.77
CA LYS A 463 6.12 3.61 31.43
C LYS A 463 5.18 2.88 30.47
N ARG A 464 4.96 1.58 30.70
CA ARG A 464 4.04 0.72 29.94
C ARG A 464 2.58 1.09 30.22
N ALA A 465 2.23 1.30 31.48
CA ALA A 465 0.88 1.70 31.90
C ALA A 465 0.44 3.06 31.30
N ALA A 466 1.31 4.07 31.34
CA ALA A 466 0.98 5.40 30.82
C ALA A 466 0.71 5.43 29.30
N SER A 467 1.43 4.61 28.51
CA SER A 467 1.20 4.55 27.06
C SER A 467 -0.06 3.77 26.69
N GLN A 468 -0.47 2.80 27.51
CA GLN A 468 -1.72 2.06 27.34
C GLN A 468 -2.94 2.94 27.65
N GLU A 469 -2.84 3.77 28.68
CA GLU A 469 -3.96 4.65 29.07
C GLU A 469 -4.30 5.66 27.97
N VAL A 470 -3.31 6.13 27.21
CA VAL A 470 -3.55 6.98 26.02
C VAL A 470 -4.43 6.26 25.00
N LEU A 471 -4.15 4.99 24.70
CA LEU A 471 -4.94 4.22 23.75
C LEU A 471 -6.35 3.91 24.28
N ARG A 472 -6.50 3.64 25.58
CA ARG A 472 -7.82 3.47 26.22
C ARG A 472 -8.62 4.77 26.22
N ARG A 473 -7.97 5.92 26.39
CA ARG A 473 -8.59 7.23 26.25
C ARG A 473 -9.07 7.46 24.82
N TRP A 474 -8.21 7.19 23.83
CA TRP A 474 -8.60 7.26 22.42
C TRP A 474 -9.77 6.34 22.09
N MET A 475 -9.87 5.16 22.71
CA MET A 475 -11.01 4.26 22.50
C MET A 475 -12.34 4.93 22.87
N ARG A 476 -12.37 5.67 23.99
CA ARG A 476 -13.56 6.44 24.41
C ARG A 476 -13.83 7.65 23.51
N GLU A 477 -12.78 8.33 23.06
CA GLU A 477 -12.88 9.51 22.19
C GLU A 477 -13.30 9.16 20.75
N PHE A 478 -12.75 8.08 20.18
CA PHE A 478 -13.04 7.65 18.81
C PHE A 478 -14.49 7.20 18.65
N ALA A 479 -15.09 6.61 19.69
CA ALA A 479 -16.50 6.25 19.72
C ALA A 479 -17.46 7.45 19.54
N GLN A 480 -16.98 8.68 19.74
CA GLN A 480 -17.76 9.91 19.53
C GLN A 480 -17.42 10.61 18.20
N CYS A 481 -16.52 10.05 17.40
CA CYS A 481 -16.07 10.66 16.17
C CYS A 481 -16.99 10.32 14.99
N GLU A 482 -17.32 11.34 14.21
CA GLU A 482 -18.13 11.27 12.98
C GLU A 482 -17.27 11.21 11.71
N SER A 483 -15.95 11.21 11.84
CA SER A 483 -15.02 11.24 10.71
C SER A 483 -13.60 10.85 11.11
N SER A 484 -12.78 10.44 10.12
CA SER A 484 -11.35 10.22 10.33
C SER A 484 -10.60 11.51 10.68
N SER A 485 -11.10 12.67 10.22
CA SER A 485 -10.59 13.98 10.60
C SER A 485 -10.72 14.25 12.11
N GLN A 486 -11.85 13.87 12.73
CA GLN A 486 -12.04 13.99 14.18
C GLN A 486 -11.20 12.95 14.95
N VAL A 487 -11.13 11.71 14.46
CA VAL A 487 -10.25 10.67 15.02
C VAL A 487 -8.79 11.14 15.05
N LEU A 488 -8.33 11.76 13.97
CA LEU A 488 -6.98 12.33 13.89
C LEU A 488 -6.78 13.43 14.94
N GLN A 489 -7.76 14.31 15.16
CA GLN A 489 -7.64 15.35 16.18
C GLN A 489 -7.41 14.72 17.56
N CYS A 490 -8.24 13.75 17.96
CA CYS A 490 -8.07 12.99 19.21
C CYS A 490 -6.68 12.34 19.33
N ALA A 491 -6.23 11.66 18.27
CA ALA A 491 -4.94 10.97 18.24
C ALA A 491 -3.72 11.91 18.32
N MET A 492 -3.90 13.18 17.96
CA MET A 492 -2.83 14.18 17.91
C MET A 492 -2.78 15.09 19.14
N LEU A 493 -3.83 15.17 19.97
CA LEU A 493 -3.89 16.07 21.14
C LEU A 493 -2.68 15.95 22.09
N ASP A 494 -2.15 14.73 22.27
CA ASP A 494 -1.02 14.50 23.18
C ASP A 494 0.34 14.87 22.57
N LEU A 495 0.46 15.00 21.25
CA LEU A 495 1.71 15.43 20.60
C LEU A 495 1.96 16.93 20.73
N TYR A 496 0.91 17.72 21.01
CA TYR A 496 1.01 19.16 21.19
C TYR A 496 1.19 19.57 22.67
N LYS A 497 1.09 18.62 23.61
CA LYS A 497 1.25 18.84 25.05
C LYS A 497 2.63 18.42 25.59
N SER A 498 3.51 17.92 24.74
CA SER A 498 4.91 17.55 25.03
C SER A 498 5.86 18.44 24.26
#